data_AF-A0A8W8MC87-F1
#
_entry.id   AF-A0A8W8MC87-F1
#
_cell.length_a   1.000
_cell.length_b   1.000
_cell.length_c   1.000
_cell.angle_alpha   90.00
_cell.angle_beta   90.00
_cell.angle_gamma   90.00
#
_symmetry.space_group_name_H-M   'P 1'
#
loop_
_entity.id
_entity.type
_entity.pdbx_description
1 polymer ?
#
loop_
_entity_poly.entity_id
_entity_poly.type
_entity_poly.pdbx_seq_one_letter_code
_entity_poly.pdbx_strand_id
1 'polypeptide(L)'
;MIKFCSSNKTDICCSGYQLISEVTCVACDIGYNGRHCENRCAAPFYGFDCQFECKCEKEDCHYAVGCKQTYKAATKPSKKTTPMVVGIIVLAAVAFILSLTILFTYQISKRQRSRNSREGNVQSEDLNNVYRETFF
;
A
#
# COMPACT_ATOMS: atom_id res chain seq x y z
N MET A 1 -38.48 -24.84 7.16
CA MET A 1 -37.17 -25.40 7.55
C MET A 1 -37.39 -26.71 8.29
N ILE A 2 -36.83 -27.80 7.79
CA ILE A 2 -36.89 -29.12 8.43
C ILE A 2 -35.85 -29.13 9.56
N LYS A 3 -36.29 -29.29 10.81
CA LYS A 3 -35.40 -29.33 11.99
C LYS A 3 -35.21 -30.74 12.58
N PHE A 4 -36.00 -31.70 12.09
CA PHE A 4 -35.99 -33.09 12.51
C PHE A 4 -35.50 -33.96 11.35
N CYS A 5 -34.59 -34.87 11.65
CA CYS A 5 -33.99 -35.75 10.64
C CYS A 5 -34.68 -37.12 10.56
N SER A 6 -35.64 -37.38 11.45
CA SER A 6 -36.50 -38.57 11.45
C SER A 6 -37.94 -38.21 11.10
N SER A 7 -38.54 -38.93 10.15
CA SER A 7 -39.96 -38.81 9.79
C SER A 7 -40.90 -39.14 10.95
N ASN A 8 -40.42 -39.81 12.00
CA ASN A 8 -41.25 -40.32 13.10
C ASN A 8 -41.20 -39.47 14.37
N LYS A 9 -40.65 -38.24 14.34
CA LYS A 9 -40.57 -37.31 15.50
C LYS A 9 -40.05 -37.97 16.79
N THR A 10 -39.15 -38.94 16.69
CA THR A 10 -38.45 -39.52 17.82
C THR A 10 -37.25 -38.64 18.15
N ASP A 11 -37.37 -37.67 19.07
CA ASP A 11 -36.33 -36.92 19.83
C ASP A 11 -35.01 -36.48 19.14
N ILE A 12 -34.87 -36.65 17.83
CA ILE A 12 -33.59 -36.52 17.12
C ILE A 12 -33.70 -35.28 16.24
N CYS A 13 -33.10 -34.21 16.74
CA CYS A 13 -32.83 -33.02 15.96
C CYS A 13 -31.77 -33.28 14.90
N CYS A 14 -31.86 -32.55 13.79
CA CYS A 14 -30.82 -32.58 12.77
C CYS A 14 -29.49 -32.00 13.27
N SER A 15 -28.40 -32.29 12.56
CA SER A 15 -27.11 -31.65 12.81
C SER A 15 -27.23 -30.13 12.80
N GLY A 16 -26.52 -29.47 13.71
CA GLY A 16 -26.66 -28.03 13.99
C GLY A 16 -27.86 -27.64 14.86
N TYR A 17 -28.62 -28.60 15.41
CA TYR A 17 -29.75 -28.34 16.31
C TYR A 17 -29.69 -29.21 17.57
N GLN A 18 -30.06 -28.63 18.71
CA GLN A 18 -30.22 -29.34 19.98
C GLN A 18 -31.69 -29.47 20.39
N LEU A 19 -32.01 -30.56 21.08
CA LEU A 19 -33.32 -30.80 21.67
C LEU A 19 -33.39 -30.09 23.03
N ILE A 20 -34.28 -29.10 23.15
CA ILE A 20 -34.50 -28.39 24.43
C ILE A 20 -35.75 -28.89 25.18
N SER A 21 -36.65 -29.58 24.49
CA SER A 21 -37.84 -30.25 25.04
C SER A 21 -38.30 -31.34 24.07
N GLU A 22 -39.18 -32.26 24.48
CA GLU A 22 -39.58 -33.48 23.73
C GLU A 22 -39.99 -33.26 22.25
N VAL A 23 -40.32 -32.03 21.85
CA VAL A 23 -40.67 -31.71 20.45
C VAL A 23 -40.06 -30.40 19.95
N THR A 24 -39.02 -29.88 20.61
CA THR A 24 -38.44 -28.57 20.24
C THR A 24 -36.96 -28.67 19.92
N CYS A 25 -36.65 -28.51 18.63
CA CYS A 25 -35.29 -28.33 18.13
C CYS A 25 -34.94 -26.84 17.95
N VAL A 26 -33.85 -26.42 18.56
CA VAL A 26 -33.30 -25.06 18.44
C VAL A 26 -31.93 -25.15 17.80
N ALA A 27 -31.64 -24.20 16.90
CA ALA A 27 -30.34 -24.12 16.25
C ALA A 27 -29.25 -23.89 17.29
N CYS A 28 -28.10 -24.52 17.11
CA CYS A 28 -26.91 -24.18 17.87
C CYS A 28 -26.45 -22.76 17.53
N ASP A 29 -25.80 -22.12 18.50
CA ASP A 29 -25.09 -20.88 18.25
C ASP A 29 -24.03 -21.08 17.15
N ILE A 30 -23.81 -20.04 16.35
CA ILE A 30 -22.82 -20.08 15.28
C ILE A 30 -21.43 -20.45 15.85
N GLY A 31 -20.77 -21.40 15.20
CA GLY A 31 -19.50 -21.93 15.66
C GLY A 31 -19.60 -23.04 16.71
N TYR A 32 -20.80 -23.56 16.98
CA TYR A 32 -21.01 -24.74 17.81
C TYR A 32 -21.79 -25.82 17.08
N ASN A 33 -21.51 -27.08 17.42
CA ASN A 33 -22.24 -28.26 16.97
C ASN A 33 -22.28 -29.33 18.07
N GLY A 34 -22.77 -30.53 17.74
CA GLY A 34 -23.04 -31.59 18.71
C GLY A 34 -24.52 -31.70 19.08
N ARG A 35 -24.87 -32.73 19.85
CA ARG A 35 -26.27 -33.02 20.21
C ARG A 35 -26.86 -31.96 21.14
N HIS A 36 -26.00 -31.32 21.93
CA HIS A 36 -26.34 -30.28 22.91
C HIS A 36 -25.54 -28.99 22.67
N CYS A 37 -25.09 -28.77 21.42
CA CYS A 37 -24.27 -27.62 21.03
C CYS A 37 -23.00 -27.44 21.88
N GLU A 38 -22.45 -28.53 22.40
CA GLU A 38 -21.34 -28.55 23.36
C GLU A 38 -19.97 -28.41 22.68
N ASN A 39 -19.90 -28.72 21.38
CA ASN A 39 -18.65 -28.76 20.65
C ASN A 39 -18.44 -27.46 19.90
N ARG A 40 -17.39 -26.71 20.27
CA ARG A 40 -16.94 -25.56 19.49
C ARG A 40 -16.31 -26.07 18.18
N CYS A 41 -16.55 -25.39 17.06
CA CYS A 41 -15.93 -25.74 15.78
C CYS A 41 -14.41 -25.73 15.91
N ALA A 42 -13.80 -26.88 15.58
CA ALA A 42 -12.36 -27.03 15.53
C ALA A 42 -11.82 -26.47 14.21
N ALA A 43 -10.69 -25.77 14.25
CA ALA A 43 -10.03 -25.30 13.04
C ALA A 43 -9.67 -26.48 12.12
N PRO A 44 -9.89 -26.38 10.79
CA PRO A 44 -10.15 -25.13 10.04
C PRO A 44 -11.64 -24.76 9.89
N PHE A 45 -12.58 -25.40 10.60
CA PHE A 45 -14.01 -25.23 10.37
C PHE A 45 -14.65 -24.11 11.19
N TYR A 46 -15.72 -23.51 10.64
CA TYR A 46 -16.47 -22.43 11.28
C TYR A 46 -17.94 -22.33 10.80
N GLY A 47 -18.71 -21.48 11.46
CA GLY A 47 -20.07 -21.09 11.07
C GLY A 47 -21.15 -22.01 11.59
N PHE A 48 -22.33 -21.99 10.95
CA PHE A 48 -23.44 -22.86 11.33
C PHE A 48 -23.05 -24.33 11.10
N ASP A 49 -23.19 -25.16 12.13
CA ASP A 49 -22.82 -26.59 12.13
C ASP A 49 -21.40 -26.88 11.62
N CYS A 50 -20.48 -25.91 11.75
CA CYS A 50 -19.10 -26.02 11.27
C CYS A 50 -18.98 -26.34 9.76
N GLN A 51 -19.96 -25.95 8.94
CA GLN A 51 -20.02 -26.34 7.52
C GLN A 51 -19.04 -25.59 6.61
N PHE A 52 -18.39 -24.53 7.11
CA PHE A 52 -17.46 -23.72 6.33
C PHE A 52 -16.02 -23.94 6.76
N GLU A 53 -15.08 -23.78 5.83
CA GLU A 53 -13.65 -23.93 6.07
C GLU A 53 -12.91 -22.58 5.89
N CYS A 54 -12.06 -22.25 6.86
CA CYS A 54 -11.21 -21.06 6.84
C CYS A 54 -10.14 -21.15 5.75
N LYS A 55 -9.88 -20.03 5.07
CA LYS A 55 -8.81 -19.88 4.06
C LYS A 55 -7.67 -18.95 4.51
N CYS A 56 -7.40 -18.95 5.80
CA CYS A 56 -6.39 -18.14 6.47
C CYS A 56 -5.54 -19.03 7.38
N GLU A 57 -4.54 -18.45 8.06
CA GLU A 57 -3.77 -19.15 9.08
C GLU A 57 -4.69 -19.66 10.21
N LYS A 58 -4.31 -20.78 10.82
CA LYS A 58 -5.15 -21.50 11.81
C LYS A 58 -5.47 -20.60 13.00
N GLU A 59 -4.55 -19.72 13.36
CA GLU A 59 -4.60 -18.78 14.48
C GLU A 59 -5.60 -17.63 14.22
N ASP A 60 -5.85 -17.30 12.94
CA ASP A 60 -6.77 -16.26 12.50
C ASP A 60 -8.19 -16.79 12.25
N CYS A 61 -8.39 -18.11 12.29
CA CYS A 61 -9.68 -18.74 12.10
C CYS A 61 -10.53 -18.69 13.37
N HIS A 62 -11.58 -17.86 13.35
CA HIS A 62 -12.58 -17.78 14.39
C HIS A 62 -13.72 -18.77 14.13
N TYR A 63 -13.93 -19.72 15.05
CA TYR A 63 -14.99 -20.73 15.02
C TYR A 63 -16.39 -20.26 14.60
N ALA A 64 -16.80 -19.02 14.93
CA ALA A 64 -18.12 -18.52 14.57
C ALA A 64 -18.16 -17.80 13.19
N VAL A 65 -17.15 -17.00 12.87
CA VAL A 65 -17.19 -16.05 11.74
C VAL A 65 -16.14 -16.33 10.66
N GLY A 66 -15.30 -17.36 10.86
CA GLY A 66 -14.25 -17.75 9.95
C GLY A 66 -13.02 -16.87 10.14
N CYS A 67 -12.35 -16.55 9.04
CA CYS A 67 -11.18 -15.70 9.09
C CYS A 67 -11.54 -14.37 9.70
N LYS A 68 -10.91 -14.03 10.84
CA LYS A 68 -10.91 -12.66 11.33
C LYS A 68 -10.47 -11.85 10.13
N GLN A 69 -11.33 -10.96 9.66
CA GLN A 69 -10.86 -9.86 8.85
C GLN A 69 -9.98 -9.08 9.82
N THR A 70 -8.72 -9.50 9.97
CA THR A 70 -7.69 -8.53 10.16
C THR A 70 -7.95 -7.63 8.96
N TYR A 71 -8.55 -6.49 9.23
CA TYR A 71 -8.08 -5.31 8.58
C TYR A 71 -6.56 -5.21 8.93
N LYS A 72 -5.70 -6.15 8.44
CA LYS A 72 -4.81 -5.73 7.38
C LYS A 72 -5.77 -4.99 6.50
N ALA A 73 -5.84 -3.68 6.71
CA ALA A 73 -6.44 -2.83 5.74
C ALA A 73 -5.92 -3.37 4.40
N ALA A 74 -6.58 -3.03 3.32
CA ALA A 74 -5.74 -2.79 2.17
C ALA A 74 -4.70 -1.65 2.50
N THR A 75 -3.81 -1.78 3.51
CA THR A 75 -2.41 -1.97 3.17
C THR A 75 -2.39 -3.04 2.08
N LYS A 76 -2.67 -2.55 0.86
CA LYS A 76 -1.98 -2.94 -0.36
C LYS A 76 -0.65 -3.53 0.08
N PRO A 77 -0.19 -4.68 -0.45
CA PRO A 77 1.18 -5.12 -0.19
C PRO A 77 2.01 -3.86 -0.29
N SER A 78 2.56 -3.42 0.85
CA SER A 78 3.34 -2.20 0.91
C SER A 78 4.30 -2.45 -0.22
N LYS A 79 4.17 -1.69 -1.32
CA LYS A 79 5.15 -1.74 -2.38
C LYS A 79 6.40 -1.42 -1.58
N LYS A 80 7.21 -2.44 -1.25
CA LYS A 80 8.52 -2.22 -0.69
C LYS A 80 9.14 -1.47 -1.82
N THR A 81 9.18 -0.14 -1.69
CA THR A 81 9.73 0.75 -2.68
C THR A 81 11.07 0.14 -2.98
N THR A 82 11.15 -0.48 -4.14
CA THR A 82 12.32 -1.22 -4.56
C THR A 82 13.47 -0.20 -4.58
N PRO A 83 14.71 -0.60 -4.32
CA PRO A 83 15.86 0.31 -4.39
C PRO A 83 15.96 1.06 -5.74
N MET A 84 15.24 0.58 -6.76
CA MET A 84 15.11 1.21 -8.07
C MET A 84 14.46 2.60 -8.06
N VAL A 85 13.44 2.87 -7.22
CA VAL A 85 12.75 4.18 -7.23
C VAL A 85 13.64 5.27 -6.63
N VAL A 86 14.42 4.93 -5.60
CA VAL A 86 15.38 5.86 -4.96
C VAL A 86 16.48 6.28 -5.94
N GLY A 87 16.95 5.34 -6.79
CA GLY A 87 17.95 5.63 -7.81
C GLY A 87 17.51 6.68 -8.84
N ILE A 88 16.26 6.62 -9.30
CA ILE A 88 15.74 7.55 -10.33
C ILE A 88 15.67 8.98 -9.79
N ILE A 89 15.23 9.17 -8.55
CA ILE A 89 15.11 10.50 -7.92
C ILE A 89 16.48 11.16 -7.78
N VAL A 90 17.49 10.39 -7.34
CA VAL A 90 18.86 10.90 -7.19
C VAL A 90 19.46 11.30 -8.55
N LEU A 91 19.28 10.47 -9.59
CA LEU A 91 19.77 10.78 -10.94
C LEU A 91 19.11 12.04 -11.52
N ALA A 92 17.79 12.19 -11.35
CA ALA A 92 17.06 13.36 -11.82
C ALA A 92 17.51 14.64 -11.09
N ALA A 93 17.73 14.58 -9.78
CA ALA A 93 18.21 15.71 -9.00
C ALA A 93 19.62 16.17 -9.45
N VAL A 94 20.54 15.22 -9.67
CA VAL A 94 21.90 15.53 -10.16
C VAL A 94 21.83 16.17 -11.56
N ALA A 95 21.05 15.61 -12.47
CA ALA A 95 20.89 16.16 -13.82
C ALA A 95 20.31 17.59 -13.80
N PHE A 96 19.35 17.87 -12.92
CA PHE A 96 18.76 19.20 -12.76
C PHE A 96 19.75 20.21 -12.18
N ILE A 97 20.56 19.82 -11.20
CA ILE A 97 21.61 20.69 -10.64
C ILE A 97 22.64 21.02 -11.72
N LEU A 98 23.09 20.03 -12.50
CA LEU A 98 24.05 20.25 -13.60
C LEU A 98 23.47 21.14 -14.70
N SER A 99 22.20 20.98 -15.06
CA SER A 99 21.58 21.85 -16.07
C SER A 99 21.45 23.29 -15.56
N LEU A 100 21.11 23.51 -14.28
CA LEU A 100 21.06 24.84 -13.70
C LEU A 100 22.43 25.50 -13.60
N THR A 101 23.48 24.77 -13.22
CA THR A 101 24.85 25.33 -13.19
C THR A 101 25.35 25.65 -14.59
N ILE A 102 25.07 24.79 -15.57
CA ILE A 102 25.38 25.05 -16.99
C ILE A 102 24.60 26.26 -17.51
N LEU A 103 23.31 26.37 -17.20
CA LEU A 103 22.50 27.52 -17.61
C LEU A 103 22.95 28.80 -16.91
N PHE A 104 23.28 28.75 -15.63
CA PHE A 104 23.74 29.90 -14.88
C PHE A 104 25.11 30.39 -15.39
N THR A 105 26.05 29.48 -15.61
CA THR A 105 27.35 29.79 -16.21
C THR A 105 27.20 30.26 -17.66
N TYR A 106 26.26 29.72 -18.44
CA TYR A 106 25.93 30.19 -19.77
C TYR A 106 25.29 31.58 -19.77
N GLN A 107 24.40 31.87 -18.82
CA GLN A 107 23.81 33.21 -18.66
C GLN A 107 24.86 34.21 -18.20
N ILE A 108 25.77 33.82 -17.30
CA ILE A 108 26.93 34.63 -16.91
C ILE A 108 27.86 34.81 -18.09
N SER A 109 28.17 33.78 -18.87
CA SER A 109 29.07 33.89 -20.03
C SER A 109 28.42 34.69 -21.17
N LYS A 110 27.10 34.66 -21.31
CA LYS A 110 26.33 35.52 -22.23
C LYS A 110 26.30 36.97 -21.75
N ARG A 111 26.13 37.22 -20.45
CA ARG A 111 26.27 38.54 -19.82
C ARG A 111 27.71 39.05 -19.88
N GLN A 112 28.68 38.15 -19.72
CA GLN A 112 30.10 38.44 -19.89
C GLN A 112 30.42 38.63 -21.35
N ARG A 113 29.76 37.99 -22.31
CA ARG A 113 29.95 38.30 -23.73
C ARG A 113 29.47 39.72 -24.03
N SER A 114 28.39 40.19 -23.39
CA SER A 114 27.99 41.61 -23.49
C SER A 114 28.86 42.56 -22.67
N ARG A 115 29.48 42.10 -21.57
CA ARG A 115 30.38 42.91 -20.71
C ARG A 115 31.82 42.97 -21.24
N ASN A 116 32.35 41.88 -21.76
CA ASN A 116 33.62 41.74 -22.48
C ASN A 116 33.55 42.46 -23.84
N SER A 117 32.38 42.56 -24.48
CA SER A 117 32.17 43.52 -25.57
C SER A 117 32.29 44.99 -25.13
N ARG A 118 32.04 45.31 -23.85
CA ARG A 118 32.28 46.66 -23.30
C ARG A 118 33.73 46.86 -22.87
N GLU A 119 34.35 45.88 -22.18
CA GLU A 119 35.78 45.94 -21.80
C GLU A 119 36.72 45.90 -23.02
N GLY A 120 36.38 45.16 -24.07
CA GLY A 120 37.11 45.19 -25.36
C GLY A 120 37.02 46.54 -26.07
N ASN A 121 35.96 47.31 -25.85
CA ASN A 121 35.81 48.67 -26.36
C ASN A 121 36.62 49.69 -25.53
N VAL A 122 36.71 49.50 -24.21
CA VAL A 122 37.50 50.33 -23.29
C VAL A 122 39.01 50.19 -23.55
N GLN A 123 39.52 48.97 -23.80
CA GLN A 123 40.95 48.76 -24.11
C GLN A 123 41.36 49.35 -25.47
N SER A 124 40.46 49.37 -26.46
CA SER A 124 40.71 49.98 -27.78
C SER A 124 40.65 51.51 -27.78
N GLU A 125 39.91 52.12 -26.85
CA GLU A 125 39.85 53.58 -26.70
C GLU A 125 41.13 54.13 -26.05
N ASP A 126 41.73 53.44 -25.08
CA ASP A 126 42.97 53.89 -24.43
C ASP A 126 44.17 53.93 -25.38
N LEU A 127 44.33 52.94 -26.27
CA LEU A 127 45.46 52.91 -27.21
C LEU A 127 45.36 54.01 -28.28
N ASN A 128 44.14 54.28 -28.76
CA ASN A 128 43.89 55.37 -29.71
C ASN A 128 44.06 56.75 -29.06
N ASN A 129 43.73 56.89 -27.78
CA ASN A 129 43.86 58.15 -27.06
C ASN A 129 45.32 58.49 -26.74
N VAL A 130 46.14 57.49 -26.37
CA VAL A 130 47.60 57.66 -26.15
C VAL A 130 48.34 58.00 -27.46
N TYR A 131 47.96 57.38 -28.59
CA TYR A 131 48.55 57.71 -29.89
C TYR A 131 48.20 59.13 -30.37
N ARG A 132 47.05 59.68 -29.92
CA ARG A 132 46.63 61.05 -30.20
C ARG A 132 47.42 62.10 -29.40
N GLU A 133 47.79 61.81 -28.15
CA GLU A 133 48.55 62.75 -27.30
C GLU A 133 50.06 62.81 -27.60
N THR A 134 50.60 61.86 -28.37
CA THR A 134 52.03 61.80 -28.72
C THR A 134 52.39 62.44 -30.06
N PHE A 135 51.40 62.90 -30.83
CA PHE A 135 51.56 63.43 -32.20
C PHE A 135 51.15 64.90 -32.39
N PHE A 136 51.02 65.66 -31.30
CA PHE A 136 50.92 67.13 -31.23
C PHE A 136 51.94 67.65 -30.21
#